data_AF-A0A7J7E1T5-F1
#
_entry.id   AF-A0A7J7E1T5-F1
#
_cell.length_a   1.000
_cell.length_b   1.000
_cell.length_c   1.000
_cell.angle_alpha   90.00
_cell.angle_beta   90.00
_cell.angle_gamma   90.00
#
_symmetry.space_group_name_H-M   'P 1'
#
loop_
_entity.id
_entity.type
_entity.pdbx_description
1 polymer ?
#
loop_
_entity_poly.entity_id
_entity_poly.type
_entity_poly.pdbx_seq_one_letter_code
_entity_poly.pdbx_strand_id
1 'polypeptide(L)'
;MPRCGAVDGKWRILPSPSSNIQRNPFIRTASRLPLHRMSYHPVDNFYHMGEEDGEVPDFVDEMEDENYGRGGEAVELNEYEMLTRVTDISSAQARAGKDIQGIPWERLNITREEYRLTRLEQYKNYENIPSSGEAVDKECKQMEKGDKYYEFFHNTRLVKPTILHFQLRNLVWATSKHDVYLMSKYSVLHWSSLSCNSSEVINFSGHIAPVENHPGSLLEGFTKTQISTLAVKDNFLVTGGFQGELTCKRLDKQGVSFCARTTTYDDNAITNAIEIYDSLRGGVHFMASNNDCGLREYDMERFQILNHFRYPWPVNHTSLSPDRRLIAVVGDHLDGLLVDAQNGKTISTVVGHLDYSFATAWHPDGRTFATGNQDKTCRVWDIRNLSLPVAILKGNLGAVRSIRFSSDGEFMVVAEPADFVHVYSTKADYKRRQEIDFFGEISGVALSPDDESLYIGIWDRTYASLLQYNKRHNYGDGSSQGVALMTKWKSDCCSAYKFERAACVQMVANSAQRINLSVWLACRWWQILLLSGTL
;
A
#
# COMPACT_ATOMS: atom_id res chain seq x y z
N MET A 1 -50.22 6.33 55.14
CA MET A 1 -50.67 4.99 55.58
C MET A 1 -51.54 4.40 54.47
N PRO A 2 -51.34 3.14 54.09
CA PRO A 2 -50.02 2.54 53.82
C PRO A 2 -50.10 1.61 52.56
N ARG A 3 -49.10 0.91 52.02
CA ARG A 3 -47.67 0.61 52.28
C ARG A 3 -47.19 -0.14 51.01
N CYS A 4 -45.96 0.10 50.56
CA CYS A 4 -44.84 -0.85 50.61
C CYS A 4 -45.12 -2.30 50.19
N GLY A 5 -44.33 -2.80 49.24
CA GLY A 5 -44.16 -4.22 48.94
C GLY A 5 -42.93 -4.45 48.07
N ALA A 6 -41.74 -4.24 48.66
CA ALA A 6 -40.51 -4.86 48.16
C ALA A 6 -40.66 -6.38 48.33
N VAL A 7 -40.29 -7.16 47.31
CA VAL A 7 -40.10 -8.59 47.44
C VAL A 7 -38.78 -8.97 46.80
N ASP A 8 -37.88 -9.44 47.66
CA ASP A 8 -36.61 -10.08 47.36
C ASP A 8 -36.79 -11.26 46.40
N GLY A 9 -36.08 -11.22 45.27
CA GLY A 9 -35.94 -12.32 44.34
C GLY A 9 -34.49 -12.83 44.30
N LYS A 10 -34.12 -13.66 45.28
CA LYS A 10 -32.89 -14.48 45.24
C LYS A 10 -32.94 -15.39 44.02
N TRP A 11 -32.06 -15.18 43.03
CA TRP A 11 -31.74 -16.21 42.06
C TRP A 11 -30.68 -17.14 42.66
N ARG A 12 -31.17 -18.23 43.29
CA ARG A 12 -30.34 -19.40 43.59
C ARG A 12 -30.14 -20.21 42.32
N ILE A 13 -28.86 -20.48 42.07
CA ILE A 13 -28.33 -21.50 41.17
C ILE A 13 -28.88 -22.88 41.58
N LEU A 14 -29.50 -23.61 40.65
CA LEU A 14 -29.75 -25.06 40.71
C LEU A 14 -29.82 -25.62 39.26
N PRO A 15 -29.59 -26.94 39.06
CA PRO A 15 -28.54 -27.44 38.18
C PRO A 15 -29.01 -27.97 36.82
N SER A 16 -28.02 -28.24 35.96
CA SER A 16 -28.09 -28.90 34.65
C SER A 16 -28.83 -30.25 34.66
N PRO A 17 -29.60 -30.59 33.60
CA PRO A 17 -29.97 -31.96 33.33
C PRO A 17 -28.91 -32.64 32.48
N SER A 18 -28.38 -33.73 33.02
CA SER A 18 -27.57 -34.75 32.37
C SER A 18 -28.40 -35.59 31.40
N SER A 19 -27.86 -35.87 30.21
CA SER A 19 -28.13 -37.12 29.49
C SER A 19 -26.84 -37.63 28.85
N ASN A 20 -26.49 -38.86 29.25
CA ASN A 20 -25.35 -39.66 28.87
C ASN A 20 -25.29 -39.96 27.37
N ILE A 21 -24.10 -39.85 26.76
CA ILE A 21 -23.66 -40.76 25.70
C ILE A 21 -22.26 -41.27 26.06
N GLN A 22 -22.11 -42.59 25.96
CA GLN A 22 -21.02 -43.41 26.46
C GLN A 22 -19.65 -43.08 25.83
N ARG A 23 -18.62 -43.14 26.68
CA ARG A 23 -17.20 -43.20 26.31
C ARG A 23 -16.78 -44.64 26.00
N ASN A 24 -15.85 -44.80 25.08
CA ASN A 24 -14.82 -45.84 25.13
C ASN A 24 -13.51 -45.29 24.53
N PRO A 25 -12.32 -45.84 24.87
CA PRO A 25 -11.27 -45.04 25.50
C PRO A 25 -9.87 -45.28 24.90
N PHE A 26 -9.12 -44.25 24.51
CA PHE A 26 -7.66 -44.34 24.42
C PHE A 26 -7.03 -42.96 24.53
N ILE A 27 -6.79 -42.48 25.75
CA ILE A 27 -5.75 -41.48 26.05
C ILE A 27 -5.12 -41.90 27.37
N ARG A 28 -3.88 -42.39 27.30
CA ARG A 28 -3.02 -42.59 28.47
C ARG A 28 -2.17 -41.33 28.68
N THR A 29 -2.12 -40.94 29.95
CA THR A 29 -1.37 -39.86 30.59
C THR A 29 0.13 -40.17 30.71
N ALA A 30 0.95 -39.11 30.71
CA ALA A 30 2.23 -38.99 31.43
C ALA A 30 2.64 -37.49 31.39
N SER A 31 2.42 -36.69 32.45
CA SER A 31 3.21 -36.51 33.69
C SER A 31 4.38 -35.51 33.57
N ARG A 32 4.39 -34.55 34.50
CA ARG A 32 5.39 -33.47 34.70
C ARG A 32 6.77 -33.96 35.20
N LEU A 33 7.77 -33.10 34.97
CA LEU A 33 9.11 -32.88 35.60
C LEU A 33 10.33 -33.36 34.80
N PRO A 34 11.55 -32.77 34.95
CA PRO A 34 11.96 -31.44 35.44
C PRO A 34 12.94 -30.69 34.48
N LEU A 35 13.20 -29.41 34.80
CA LEU A 35 14.27 -28.58 34.23
C LEU A 35 15.66 -29.23 34.42
N HIS A 36 16.41 -29.43 33.33
CA HIS A 36 17.86 -29.55 33.38
C HIS A 36 18.53 -28.60 32.37
N ARG A 37 19.42 -27.79 32.92
CA ARG A 37 20.35 -26.86 32.28
C ARG A 37 21.22 -27.62 31.26
N MET A 38 21.14 -27.27 29.98
CA MET A 38 22.18 -27.56 29.00
C MET A 38 22.72 -26.25 28.44
N SER A 39 24.01 -26.05 28.68
CA SER A 39 24.86 -24.96 28.23
C SER A 39 24.87 -24.87 26.70
N TYR A 40 24.46 -23.73 26.15
CA TYR A 40 24.73 -23.36 24.76
C TYR A 40 25.98 -22.48 24.72
N HIS A 41 27.04 -23.01 24.10
CA HIS A 41 28.09 -22.19 23.50
C HIS A 41 27.71 -21.91 22.03
N PRO A 42 28.10 -20.74 21.50
CA PRO A 42 27.47 -20.13 20.34
C PRO A 42 27.96 -20.78 19.05
N VAL A 43 27.02 -21.10 18.16
CA VAL A 43 27.31 -21.30 16.73
C VAL A 43 26.32 -20.43 15.98
N ASP A 44 26.86 -19.38 15.36
CA ASP A 44 26.17 -18.51 14.41
C ASP A 44 25.52 -19.36 13.32
N ASN A 45 24.20 -19.31 13.19
CA ASN A 45 23.49 -19.80 12.00
C ASN A 45 22.54 -18.71 11.51
N PHE A 46 23.04 -18.03 10.48
CA PHE A 46 22.31 -17.16 9.57
C PHE A 46 21.14 -17.93 8.94
N TYR A 47 19.94 -17.33 8.91
CA TYR A 47 18.84 -17.83 8.10
C TYR A 47 19.10 -17.47 6.62
N HIS A 48 19.89 -18.31 5.96
CA HIS A 48 19.82 -18.54 4.52
C HIS A 48 19.24 -19.94 4.33
N MET A 49 18.06 -20.05 3.73
CA MET A 49 17.52 -21.29 3.17
C MET A 49 16.88 -20.84 1.85
N GLY A 50 17.30 -21.30 0.67
CA GLY A 50 17.75 -22.65 0.34
C GLY A 50 16.74 -23.14 -0.67
N GLU A 51 17.01 -22.88 -1.95
CA GLU A 51 16.28 -23.44 -3.08
C GLU A 51 16.48 -24.97 -3.04
N GLU A 52 15.39 -25.73 -3.08
CA GLU A 52 15.44 -27.15 -3.42
C GLU A 52 15.09 -27.32 -4.89
N ASP A 53 15.98 -28.02 -5.57
CA ASP A 53 16.16 -28.11 -7.01
C ASP A 53 14.96 -28.70 -7.76
N GLY A 54 14.57 -28.02 -8.83
CA GLY A 54 13.97 -28.62 -10.01
C GLY A 54 14.81 -28.21 -11.21
N GLU A 55 15.54 -29.17 -11.79
CA GLU A 55 16.55 -29.00 -12.84
C GLU A 55 16.15 -28.00 -13.95
N VAL A 56 16.91 -26.91 -14.06
CA VAL A 56 16.97 -26.03 -15.24
C VAL A 56 18.45 -25.89 -15.60
N PRO A 57 18.89 -26.11 -16.85
CA PRO A 57 20.31 -26.14 -17.19
C PRO A 57 21.01 -24.81 -16.95
N ASP A 58 22.16 -24.89 -16.27
CA ASP A 58 23.10 -23.83 -15.94
C ASP A 58 23.47 -22.94 -17.13
N PHE A 59 23.18 -21.64 -16.98
CA PHE A 59 23.99 -20.57 -17.55
C PHE A 59 24.36 -19.63 -16.41
N VAL A 60 25.41 -20.00 -15.69
CA VAL A 60 26.07 -19.14 -14.70
C VAL A 60 27.31 -18.58 -15.38
N ASP A 61 27.28 -17.28 -15.70
CA ASP A 61 28.51 -16.49 -15.83
C ASP A 61 28.39 -15.35 -14.84
N GLU A 62 29.23 -15.43 -13.81
CA GLU A 62 29.54 -14.36 -12.87
C GLU A 62 30.14 -13.18 -13.64
N MET A 63 29.64 -11.97 -13.43
CA MET A 63 30.42 -10.77 -13.73
C MET A 63 30.50 -9.90 -12.48
N GLU A 64 31.70 -9.92 -11.91
CA GLU A 64 32.21 -8.94 -10.96
C GLU A 64 32.32 -7.56 -11.66
N ASP A 65 31.72 -6.54 -11.06
CA ASP A 65 31.89 -5.14 -11.43
C ASP A 65 33.32 -4.68 -11.06
N GLU A 66 34.28 -4.80 -11.98
CA GLU A 66 35.53 -4.04 -11.91
C GLU A 66 35.55 -2.88 -12.92
N ASN A 67 35.52 -1.69 -12.35
CA ASN A 67 35.56 -0.40 -13.00
C ASN A 67 37.02 -0.03 -13.37
N TYR A 68 37.35 0.09 -14.65
CA TYR A 68 38.50 0.86 -15.13
C TYR A 68 38.13 1.73 -16.32
N GLY A 69 38.50 3.01 -16.23
CA GLY A 69 38.07 4.05 -17.16
C GLY A 69 38.87 4.18 -18.46
N ARG A 70 38.27 5.00 -19.33
CA ARG A 70 38.86 5.87 -20.37
C ARG A 70 39.27 5.22 -21.70
N GLY A 71 38.53 5.60 -22.75
CA GLY A 71 38.98 5.52 -24.15
C GLY A 71 37.82 5.30 -25.10
N GLY A 72 37.54 6.25 -25.99
CA GLY A 72 36.42 6.16 -26.92
C GLY A 72 36.70 5.22 -28.09
N GLU A 73 35.73 4.39 -28.41
CA GLU A 73 35.43 3.83 -29.74
C GLU A 73 34.01 3.25 -29.70
N ALA A 74 33.28 3.33 -30.81
CA ALA A 74 31.87 2.92 -30.89
C ALA A 74 31.77 1.38 -30.80
N VAL A 75 31.34 0.88 -29.64
CA VAL A 75 31.13 -0.55 -29.40
C VAL A 75 29.75 -0.96 -29.93
N GLU A 76 29.70 -2.00 -30.76
CA GLU A 76 28.47 -2.69 -31.14
C GLU A 76 27.73 -3.15 -29.87
N LEU A 77 26.57 -2.57 -29.61
CA LEU A 77 25.73 -2.93 -28.46
C LEU A 77 25.20 -4.36 -28.64
N ASN A 78 25.45 -5.22 -27.64
CA ASN A 78 24.98 -6.60 -27.61
C ASN A 78 23.44 -6.65 -27.66
N GLU A 79 22.84 -7.62 -28.35
CA GLU A 79 21.38 -7.74 -28.52
C GLU A 79 20.63 -7.78 -27.17
N TYR A 80 21.28 -8.32 -26.13
CA TYR A 80 20.80 -8.35 -24.75
C TYR A 80 20.70 -6.95 -24.10
N GLU A 81 21.65 -6.06 -24.38
CA GLU A 81 21.60 -4.64 -23.93
C GLU A 81 20.55 -3.83 -24.69
N MET A 82 20.32 -4.15 -25.96
CA MET A 82 19.21 -3.54 -26.72
C MET A 82 17.83 -4.05 -26.28
N LEU A 83 17.71 -5.30 -25.82
CA LEU A 83 16.48 -5.86 -25.23
C LEU A 83 16.18 -5.30 -23.83
N THR A 84 17.22 -4.92 -23.08
CA THR A 84 17.12 -4.37 -21.72
C THR A 84 17.17 -2.85 -21.66
N ARG A 85 17.23 -2.16 -22.83
CA ARG A 85 17.18 -0.69 -22.90
C ARG A 85 15.97 -0.19 -22.12
N VAL A 86 16.27 0.45 -20.99
CA VAL A 86 15.34 1.06 -20.05
C VAL A 86 14.50 2.08 -20.80
N THR A 87 13.32 1.68 -21.24
CA THR A 87 12.38 2.58 -21.90
C THR A 87 11.09 2.57 -21.12
N ASP A 88 10.78 3.74 -20.58
CA ASP A 88 9.47 4.04 -20.03
C ASP A 88 8.40 3.86 -21.12
N ILE A 89 7.21 3.44 -20.72
CA ILE A 89 6.08 3.26 -21.64
C ILE A 89 5.05 4.35 -21.37
N SER A 90 4.79 5.16 -22.39
CA SER A 90 3.72 6.16 -22.36
C SER A 90 2.36 5.56 -22.69
N SER A 91 1.28 6.19 -22.25
CA SER A 91 -0.08 5.81 -22.63
C SER A 91 -0.31 5.78 -24.15
N ALA A 92 0.36 6.65 -24.93
CA ALA A 92 0.25 6.65 -26.39
C ALA A 92 0.83 5.38 -27.02
N GLN A 93 1.97 4.90 -26.52
CA GLN A 93 2.58 3.66 -26.96
C GLN A 93 1.75 2.44 -26.57
N ALA A 94 1.23 2.42 -25.33
CA ALA A 94 0.35 1.34 -24.89
C ALA A 94 -0.94 1.27 -25.74
N ARG A 95 -1.55 2.43 -26.06
CA ARG A 95 -2.70 2.49 -26.98
C ARG A 95 -2.36 2.06 -28.41
N ALA A 96 -1.10 2.18 -28.83
CA ALA A 96 -0.62 1.66 -30.10
C ALA A 96 -0.33 0.15 -30.09
N GLY A 97 -0.63 -0.55 -28.99
CA GLY A 97 -0.48 -1.99 -28.86
C GLY A 97 0.84 -2.46 -28.23
N LYS A 98 1.69 -1.54 -27.74
CA LYS A 98 2.85 -1.95 -26.93
C LYS A 98 2.39 -2.44 -25.55
N ASP A 99 3.09 -3.43 -25.01
CA ASP A 99 2.89 -3.88 -23.64
C ASP A 99 3.17 -2.75 -22.64
N ILE A 100 2.35 -2.64 -21.59
CA ILE A 100 2.43 -1.57 -20.58
C ILE A 100 3.74 -1.60 -19.77
N GLN A 101 4.37 -2.78 -19.67
CA GLN A 101 5.69 -2.96 -19.03
C GLN A 101 6.84 -2.84 -20.02
N GLY A 102 6.53 -2.76 -21.32
CA GLY A 102 7.50 -2.71 -22.40
C GLY A 102 8.11 -4.08 -22.71
N ILE A 103 7.44 -5.17 -22.33
CA ILE A 103 7.90 -6.53 -22.65
C ILE A 103 7.78 -6.74 -24.17
N PRO A 104 8.88 -7.04 -24.89
CA PRO A 104 8.88 -7.18 -26.35
C PRO A 104 8.43 -8.59 -26.74
N TRP A 105 7.15 -8.92 -26.52
CA TRP A 105 6.57 -10.24 -26.79
C TRP A 105 6.83 -10.72 -28.23
N GLU A 106 6.90 -9.80 -29.20
CA GLU A 106 7.20 -10.09 -30.60
C GLU A 106 8.62 -10.63 -30.85
N ARG A 107 9.52 -10.46 -29.89
CA ARG A 107 10.90 -10.97 -29.93
C ARG A 107 11.08 -12.24 -29.11
N LEU A 108 10.05 -12.66 -28.37
CA LEU A 108 10.08 -13.85 -27.53
C LEU A 108 9.42 -15.02 -28.28
N ASN A 109 9.86 -16.24 -27.96
CA ASN A 109 9.27 -17.46 -28.52
C ASN A 109 7.94 -17.86 -27.85
N ILE A 110 7.30 -16.96 -27.11
CA ILE A 110 6.06 -17.18 -26.39
C ILE A 110 5.20 -15.91 -26.46
N THR A 111 3.90 -16.08 -26.67
CA THR A 111 2.96 -14.96 -26.63
C THR A 111 2.64 -14.54 -25.19
N ARG A 112 2.13 -13.32 -25.02
CA ARG A 112 1.68 -12.81 -23.71
C ARG A 112 0.61 -13.72 -23.09
N GLU A 113 -0.32 -14.18 -23.91
CA GLU A 113 -1.44 -15.03 -23.50
C GLU A 113 -0.97 -16.43 -23.06
N GLU A 114 -0.08 -17.06 -23.83
CA GLU A 114 0.53 -18.35 -23.45
C GLU A 114 1.31 -18.21 -22.15
N TYR A 115 2.13 -17.16 -22.01
CA TYR A 115 2.86 -16.91 -20.77
C TYR A 115 1.91 -16.69 -19.58
N ARG A 116 0.81 -15.95 -19.75
CA ARG A 116 -0.22 -15.77 -18.72
C ARG A 116 -0.88 -17.09 -18.30
N LEU A 117 -1.19 -17.99 -19.24
CA LEU A 117 -1.74 -19.31 -18.92
C LEU A 117 -0.74 -20.13 -18.10
N THR A 118 0.51 -20.24 -18.56
CA THR A 118 1.58 -20.92 -17.83
C THR A 118 1.79 -20.30 -16.44
N ARG A 119 1.76 -18.97 -16.34
CA ARG A 119 1.90 -18.24 -15.07
C ARG A 119 0.80 -18.60 -14.08
N LEU A 120 -0.46 -18.72 -14.52
CA LEU A 120 -1.58 -19.12 -13.67
C LEU A 120 -1.50 -20.60 -13.26
N GLU A 121 -1.02 -21.48 -14.13
CA GLU A 121 -0.87 -22.91 -13.85
C GLU A 121 0.29 -23.21 -12.87
N GLN A 122 1.40 -22.48 -12.99
CA GLN A 122 2.61 -22.73 -12.22
C GLN A 122 2.67 -21.96 -10.90
N TYR A 123 1.91 -20.86 -10.76
CA TYR A 123 1.95 -20.07 -9.54
C TYR A 123 1.38 -20.83 -8.36
N LYS A 124 2.22 -21.07 -7.35
CA LYS A 124 1.82 -21.69 -6.09
C LYS A 124 1.61 -20.61 -5.04
N ASN A 125 0.35 -20.41 -4.65
CA ASN A 125 0.02 -19.60 -3.48
C ASN A 125 0.55 -20.30 -2.23
N TYR A 126 1.29 -19.56 -1.40
CA TYR A 126 1.59 -20.02 -0.05
C TYR A 126 0.29 -20.16 0.74
N GLU A 127 0.18 -21.12 1.65
CA GLU A 127 -1.01 -21.31 2.49
C GLU A 127 -0.52 -21.68 3.89
N ASN A 128 -1.02 -21.00 4.93
CA ASN A 128 -0.71 -21.44 6.30
C ASN A 128 -1.62 -22.60 6.68
N ILE A 129 -2.84 -22.61 6.14
CA ILE A 129 -3.81 -23.69 6.30
C ILE A 129 -3.94 -24.40 4.95
N PRO A 130 -3.54 -25.68 4.86
CA PRO A 130 -3.57 -26.41 3.60
C PRO A 130 -4.96 -26.39 2.95
N SER A 131 -4.99 -26.13 1.63
CA SER A 131 -6.20 -26.12 0.81
C SER A 131 -7.20 -25.01 1.17
N SER A 132 -6.77 -23.98 1.89
CA SER A 132 -7.63 -22.85 2.27
C SER A 132 -8.18 -22.12 1.06
N GLY A 133 -7.36 -21.89 0.02
CA GLY A 133 -7.79 -21.22 -1.20
C GLY A 133 -8.82 -22.04 -2.00
N GLU A 134 -8.61 -23.35 -2.13
CA GLU A 134 -9.53 -24.24 -2.86
C GLU A 134 -10.88 -24.40 -2.16
N ALA A 135 -10.90 -24.34 -0.82
CA ALA A 135 -12.11 -24.48 -0.04
C ALA A 135 -13.10 -23.32 -0.25
N VAL A 136 -12.62 -22.08 -0.47
CA VAL A 136 -13.48 -20.89 -0.64
C VAL A 136 -14.07 -20.78 -2.06
N ASP A 137 -13.58 -21.57 -3.03
CA ASP A 137 -14.03 -21.52 -4.43
C ASP A 137 -15.54 -21.73 -4.60
N LYS A 138 -16.16 -22.47 -3.66
CA LYS A 138 -17.60 -22.76 -3.67
C LYS A 138 -18.45 -21.61 -3.14
N GLU A 139 -17.87 -20.68 -2.40
CA GLU A 139 -18.57 -19.54 -1.76
C GLU A 139 -18.54 -18.27 -2.61
N CYS A 140 -17.60 -18.19 -3.57
CA CYS A 140 -17.36 -16.99 -4.35
C CYS A 140 -18.39 -16.82 -5.48
N LYS A 141 -19.01 -15.64 -5.54
CA LYS A 141 -19.86 -15.26 -6.69
C LYS A 141 -18.98 -14.76 -7.82
N GLN A 142 -19.34 -15.09 -9.06
CA GLN A 142 -18.69 -14.49 -10.23
C GLN A 142 -19.02 -13.00 -10.31
N MET A 143 -17.99 -12.18 -10.49
CA MET A 143 -18.11 -10.73 -10.64
C MET A 143 -18.10 -10.37 -12.13
N GLU A 144 -18.83 -9.33 -12.49
CA GLU A 144 -18.85 -8.80 -13.86
C GLU A 144 -17.52 -8.09 -14.13
N LYS A 145 -16.71 -8.68 -15.02
CA LYS A 145 -15.47 -8.08 -15.52
C LYS A 145 -15.75 -7.14 -16.68
N GLY A 146 -14.93 -6.11 -16.84
CA GLY A 146 -14.86 -5.33 -18.09
C GLY A 146 -14.97 -3.82 -17.93
N ASP A 147 -15.15 -3.33 -16.70
CA ASP A 147 -15.13 -1.90 -16.45
C ASP A 147 -13.72 -1.33 -16.45
N LYS A 148 -13.63 -0.05 -16.79
CA LYS A 148 -12.39 0.74 -16.84
C LYS A 148 -12.60 2.02 -16.04
N TYR A 149 -12.23 1.99 -14.77
CA TYR A 149 -12.29 3.11 -13.83
C TYR A 149 -10.99 3.93 -13.83
N TYR A 150 -9.86 3.26 -14.04
CA TYR A 150 -8.53 3.86 -14.14
C TYR A 150 -7.89 3.49 -15.48
N GLU A 151 -7.36 4.48 -16.21
CA GLU A 151 -6.68 4.27 -17.50
C GLU A 151 -5.16 4.32 -17.29
N PHE A 152 -4.43 3.43 -17.97
CA PHE A 152 -2.97 3.43 -17.95
C PHE A 152 -2.44 4.79 -18.45
N PHE A 153 -1.58 5.41 -17.65
CA PHE A 153 -1.01 6.71 -17.96
C PHE A 153 0.46 6.59 -18.36
N HIS A 154 1.26 5.99 -17.50
CA HIS A 154 2.71 5.90 -17.66
C HIS A 154 3.28 4.71 -16.91
N ASN A 155 4.36 4.15 -17.45
CA ASN A 155 5.21 3.20 -16.73
C ASN A 155 6.63 3.74 -16.72
N THR A 156 7.23 3.86 -15.53
CA THR A 156 8.64 4.24 -15.41
C THR A 156 9.52 3.10 -14.90
N ARG A 157 10.66 2.91 -15.55
CA ARG A 157 11.71 1.94 -15.21
C ARG A 157 12.91 2.59 -14.52
N LEU A 158 12.87 3.92 -14.35
CA LEU A 158 13.88 4.69 -13.64
C LEU A 158 13.86 4.43 -12.13
N VAL A 159 12.69 4.10 -11.59
CA VAL A 159 12.53 3.66 -10.20
C VAL A 159 12.24 2.16 -10.17
N LYS A 160 12.92 1.46 -9.27
CA LYS A 160 12.84 0.00 -9.14
C LYS A 160 12.40 -0.34 -7.71
N PRO A 161 11.08 -0.47 -7.47
CA PRO A 161 10.59 -0.90 -6.17
C PRO A 161 11.16 -2.26 -5.79
N THR A 162 11.43 -2.47 -4.50
CA THR A 162 11.95 -3.75 -3.99
C THR A 162 11.13 -4.24 -2.81
N ILE A 163 10.89 -5.55 -2.77
CA ILE A 163 10.35 -6.24 -1.60
C ILE A 163 11.38 -7.22 -1.04
N LEU A 164 11.33 -7.42 0.28
CA LEU A 164 12.18 -8.40 0.98
C LEU A 164 11.36 -9.51 1.64
N HIS A 165 10.03 -9.38 1.64
CA HIS A 165 9.12 -10.36 2.23
C HIS A 165 8.01 -10.71 1.25
N PHE A 166 7.65 -11.99 1.18
CA PHE A 166 6.63 -12.48 0.27
C PHE A 166 5.18 -12.15 0.70
N GLN A 167 4.97 -11.68 1.95
CA GLN A 167 3.64 -11.33 2.46
C GLN A 167 3.39 -9.82 2.60
N LEU A 168 4.43 -9.01 2.85
CA LEU A 168 4.27 -7.58 3.18
C LEU A 168 4.34 -6.72 1.91
N ARG A 169 3.40 -5.80 1.74
CA ARG A 169 3.18 -5.04 0.49
C ARG A 169 2.90 -3.54 0.69
N ASN A 170 3.29 -2.98 1.84
CA ASN A 170 3.06 -1.56 2.15
C ASN A 170 4.35 -0.74 1.93
N LEU A 171 4.88 -0.78 0.70
CA LEU A 171 6.17 -0.16 0.33
C LEU A 171 6.07 0.89 -0.79
N VAL A 172 4.86 1.28 -1.15
CA VAL A 172 4.56 2.37 -2.10
C VAL A 172 3.48 3.25 -1.48
N TRP A 173 3.69 4.56 -1.48
CA TRP A 173 2.77 5.51 -0.85
C TRP A 173 2.70 6.83 -1.61
N ALA A 174 1.52 7.22 -2.06
CA ALA A 174 1.30 8.49 -2.77
C ALA A 174 0.86 9.58 -1.79
N THR A 175 1.49 10.76 -1.87
CA THR A 175 1.13 11.94 -1.05
C THR A 175 0.44 13.02 -1.86
N SER A 176 0.52 12.94 -3.19
CA SER A 176 -0.20 13.79 -4.12
C SER A 176 -0.50 12.99 -5.39
N LYS A 177 -1.21 13.59 -6.35
CA LYS A 177 -1.35 13.04 -7.70
C LYS A 177 -0.02 12.72 -8.38
N HIS A 178 1.05 13.42 -7.99
CA HIS A 178 2.33 13.35 -8.67
C HIS A 178 3.47 12.79 -7.82
N ASP A 179 3.35 12.84 -6.50
CA ASP A 179 4.42 12.51 -5.57
C ASP A 179 4.18 11.17 -4.90
N VAL A 180 5.16 10.28 -5.06
CA VAL A 180 5.13 8.90 -4.57
C VAL A 180 6.41 8.59 -3.83
N TYR A 181 6.28 7.95 -2.68
CA TYR A 181 7.38 7.43 -1.89
C TYR A 181 7.39 5.92 -2.00
N LEU A 182 8.58 5.34 -2.21
CA LEU A 182 8.72 3.90 -2.34
C LEU A 182 10.06 3.39 -1.82
N MET A 183 10.11 2.12 -1.42
CA MET A 183 11.39 1.45 -1.16
C MET A 183 12.04 0.99 -2.46
N SER A 184 13.31 1.34 -2.63
CA SER A 184 14.19 0.81 -3.66
C SER A 184 15.52 0.38 -3.06
N LYS A 185 15.79 -0.92 -3.08
CA LYS A 185 16.90 -1.56 -2.37
C LYS A 185 16.88 -1.21 -0.88
N TYR A 186 17.80 -0.36 -0.44
CA TYR A 186 17.92 0.09 0.95
C TYR A 186 17.43 1.53 1.15
N SER A 187 16.89 2.18 0.13
CA SER A 187 16.57 3.59 0.18
C SER A 187 15.07 3.85 0.05
N VAL A 188 14.56 4.77 0.85
CA VAL A 188 13.25 5.40 0.60
C VAL A 188 13.49 6.47 -0.45
N LEU A 189 12.88 6.30 -1.62
CA LEU A 189 12.90 7.27 -2.70
C LEU A 189 11.60 8.06 -2.73
N HIS A 190 11.70 9.35 -3.01
CA HIS A 190 10.60 10.17 -3.49
C HIS A 190 10.70 10.25 -5.02
N TRP A 191 9.61 9.94 -5.71
CA TRP A 191 9.46 10.05 -7.15
C TRP A 191 8.37 11.07 -7.45
N SER A 192 8.67 12.01 -8.34
CA SER A 192 7.68 12.93 -8.88
C SER A 192 7.40 12.61 -10.34
N SER A 193 6.16 12.20 -10.65
CA SER A 193 5.71 11.97 -12.02
C SER A 193 5.61 13.26 -12.84
N LEU A 194 5.56 14.43 -12.18
CA LEU A 194 5.52 15.73 -12.86
C LEU A 194 6.89 16.14 -13.40
N SER A 195 7.94 16.00 -12.57
CA SER A 195 9.31 16.33 -12.98
C SER A 195 10.09 15.15 -13.57
N CYS A 196 9.50 13.95 -13.56
CA CYS A 196 10.13 12.69 -13.96
C CYS A 196 11.50 12.49 -13.29
N ASN A 197 11.57 12.79 -11.98
CA ASN A 197 12.82 12.71 -11.22
C ASN A 197 12.59 12.00 -9.89
N SER A 198 13.64 11.34 -9.41
CA SER A 198 13.70 10.76 -8.07
C SER A 198 14.67 11.52 -7.17
N SER A 199 14.39 11.52 -5.88
CA SER A 199 15.29 11.97 -4.83
C SER A 199 15.35 10.94 -3.71
N GLU A 200 16.54 10.74 -3.14
CA GLU A 200 16.72 9.85 -2.01
C GLU A 200 16.34 10.57 -0.71
N VAL A 201 15.43 9.99 0.07
CA VAL A 201 14.90 10.58 1.31
C VAL A 201 15.66 10.07 2.53
N ILE A 202 15.88 8.74 2.59
CA ILE A 202 16.66 8.04 3.62
C ILE A 202 17.34 6.83 2.99
N ASN A 203 18.59 6.58 3.34
CA ASN A 203 19.35 5.40 2.91
C ASN A 203 19.70 4.51 4.10
N PHE A 204 19.05 3.36 4.20
CA PHE A 204 19.20 2.38 5.27
C PHE A 204 20.37 1.39 5.06
N SER A 205 21.16 1.52 3.98
CA SER A 205 22.38 0.71 3.81
C SER A 205 23.49 1.15 4.77
N GLY A 206 23.48 2.43 5.15
CA GLY A 206 24.42 3.03 6.08
C GLY A 206 23.94 3.00 7.52
N HIS A 207 24.62 3.80 8.34
CA HIS A 207 24.22 4.11 9.70
C HIS A 207 23.25 5.29 9.71
N ILE A 208 22.12 5.14 10.39
CA ILE A 208 21.09 6.16 10.55
C ILE A 208 20.87 6.40 12.03
N ALA A 209 21.12 7.61 12.50
CA ALA A 209 20.82 8.04 13.86
C ALA A 209 19.88 9.24 13.86
N PRO A 210 19.01 9.36 14.89
CA PRO A 210 18.15 10.52 15.03
C PRO A 210 18.99 11.76 15.37
N VAL A 211 18.64 12.90 14.76
CA VAL A 211 19.27 14.20 15.05
C VAL A 211 18.54 14.99 16.14
N GLU A 212 17.30 14.60 16.43
CA GLU A 212 16.50 15.18 17.51
C GLU A 212 16.56 14.26 18.75
N ASN A 213 16.50 14.86 19.94
CA ASN A 213 16.52 14.11 21.19
C ASN A 213 15.11 14.03 21.78
N HIS A 214 14.44 12.90 21.55
CA HIS A 214 13.13 12.60 22.10
C HIS A 214 13.22 11.46 23.13
N PRO A 215 12.43 11.47 24.21
CA PRO A 215 12.40 10.37 25.17
C PRO A 215 12.04 9.05 24.49
N GLY A 216 12.78 7.98 24.80
CA GLY A 216 12.60 6.67 24.17
C GLY A 216 13.26 6.52 22.79
N SER A 217 13.89 7.58 22.28
CA SER A 217 14.65 7.51 21.04
C SER A 217 15.98 6.77 21.24
N LEU A 218 16.27 5.82 20.37
CA LEU A 218 17.56 5.15 20.27
C LEU A 218 18.55 6.08 19.57
N LEU A 219 19.33 6.82 20.37
CA LEU A 219 20.30 7.80 19.86
C LEU A 219 21.45 7.17 19.08
N GLU A 220 21.77 5.91 19.35
CA GLU A 220 22.72 5.13 18.57
C GLU A 220 22.20 4.80 17.17
N GLY A 221 20.88 4.89 16.94
CA GLY A 221 20.29 4.62 15.64
C GLY A 221 20.34 3.17 15.20
N PHE A 222 20.35 2.95 13.90
CA PHE A 222 20.38 1.63 13.27
C PHE A 222 21.42 1.57 12.14
N THR A 223 21.84 0.35 11.79
CA THR A 223 22.77 0.11 10.69
C THR A 223 22.24 -1.01 9.82
N LYS A 224 22.29 -0.84 8.48
CA LYS A 224 21.88 -1.88 7.51
C LYS A 224 20.46 -2.41 7.76
N THR A 225 19.54 -1.52 8.12
CA THR A 225 18.17 -1.88 8.45
C THR A 225 17.42 -2.31 7.19
N GLN A 226 16.76 -3.46 7.27
CA GLN A 226 15.83 -3.90 6.24
C GLN A 226 14.45 -3.34 6.57
N ILE A 227 13.80 -2.72 5.59
CA ILE A 227 12.49 -2.09 5.75
C ILE A 227 11.39 -3.03 5.28
N SER A 228 10.39 -3.24 6.13
CA SER A 228 9.24 -4.11 5.91
C SER A 228 7.98 -3.33 5.52
N THR A 229 7.87 -2.06 5.93
CA THR A 229 6.72 -1.20 5.63
C THR A 229 7.09 0.29 5.72
N LEU A 230 6.37 1.13 5.00
CA LEU A 230 6.42 2.58 5.16
C LEU A 230 5.03 3.20 5.10
N ALA A 231 4.90 4.39 5.68
CA ALA A 231 3.75 5.26 5.54
C ALA A 231 4.21 6.72 5.43
N VAL A 232 3.56 7.50 4.57
CA VAL A 232 3.87 8.92 4.38
C VAL A 232 2.60 9.74 4.41
N LYS A 233 2.53 10.75 5.27
CA LYS A 233 1.37 11.63 5.29
C LYS A 233 1.79 13.02 5.70
N ASP A 234 1.29 14.01 4.97
CA ASP A 234 1.63 15.42 5.15
C ASP A 234 3.15 15.60 5.06
N ASN A 235 3.82 15.92 6.18
CA ASN A 235 5.27 16.10 6.27
C ASN A 235 5.97 14.96 7.03
N PHE A 236 5.29 13.85 7.27
CA PHE A 236 5.83 12.74 8.07
C PHE A 236 6.03 11.49 7.24
N LEU A 237 7.22 10.90 7.37
CA LEU A 237 7.58 9.57 6.89
C LEU A 237 7.85 8.70 8.11
N VAL A 238 7.20 7.54 8.18
CA VAL A 238 7.49 6.50 9.18
C VAL A 238 7.81 5.21 8.43
N THR A 239 8.90 4.55 8.80
CA THR A 239 9.30 3.24 8.26
C THR A 239 9.45 2.22 9.37
N GLY A 240 9.01 1.00 9.09
CA GLY A 240 9.14 -0.15 9.98
C GLY A 240 10.18 -1.15 9.46
N GLY A 241 10.95 -1.75 10.36
CA GLY A 241 11.94 -2.78 10.05
C GLY A 241 11.57 -4.19 10.50
N PHE A 242 12.38 -5.16 10.08
CA PHE A 242 12.19 -6.59 10.38
C PHE A 242 12.49 -6.98 11.83
N GLN A 243 13.24 -6.17 12.58
CA GLN A 243 13.54 -6.42 14.00
C GLN A 243 12.74 -5.48 14.92
N GLY A 244 11.60 -4.99 14.45
CA GLY A 244 10.76 -4.06 15.19
C GLY A 244 11.30 -2.64 15.22
N GLU A 245 12.23 -2.28 14.32
CA GLU A 245 12.70 -0.92 14.19
C GLU A 245 11.58 0.00 13.69
N LEU A 246 11.56 1.22 14.21
CA LEU A 246 10.72 2.33 13.79
C LEU A 246 11.63 3.53 13.54
N THR A 247 11.59 4.08 12.33
CA THR A 247 12.32 5.30 11.99
C THR A 247 11.30 6.35 11.53
N CYS A 248 11.29 7.51 12.18
CA CYS A 248 10.42 8.62 11.82
C CYS A 248 11.25 9.79 11.31
N LYS A 249 10.85 10.35 10.18
CA LYS A 249 11.46 11.52 9.57
C LYS A 249 10.42 12.56 9.26
N ARG A 250 10.70 13.78 9.68
CA ARG A 250 10.06 14.98 9.14
C ARG A 250 10.68 15.34 7.79
N LEU A 251 9.85 15.38 6.75
CA LEU A 251 10.28 15.63 5.36
C LEU A 251 10.74 17.07 5.16
N ASP A 252 10.24 18.01 5.98
CA ASP A 252 10.64 19.42 6.00
C ASP A 252 11.95 19.69 6.75
N LYS A 253 12.54 18.68 7.40
CA LYS A 253 13.76 18.79 8.18
C LYS A 253 14.88 17.89 7.64
N GLN A 254 16.12 18.29 7.91
CA GLN A 254 17.28 17.45 7.65
C GLN A 254 17.43 16.37 8.73
N GLY A 255 17.88 15.18 8.33
CA GLY A 255 18.10 14.05 9.25
C GLY A 255 16.82 13.31 9.64
N VAL A 256 17.00 12.31 10.49
CA VAL A 256 15.91 11.50 11.08
C VAL A 256 15.48 12.12 12.40
N SER A 257 14.17 12.19 12.64
CA SER A 257 13.63 12.82 13.85
C SER A 257 13.61 11.85 15.03
N PHE A 258 13.34 10.56 14.80
CA PHE A 258 13.18 9.59 15.88
C PHE A 258 13.51 8.18 15.40
N CYS A 259 14.16 7.40 16.26
CA CYS A 259 14.41 5.97 16.07
C CYS A 259 13.96 5.22 17.32
N ALA A 260 13.20 4.13 17.18
CA ALA A 260 12.85 3.27 18.30
C ALA A 260 12.79 1.81 17.89
N ARG A 261 12.85 0.90 18.87
CA ARG A 261 12.62 -0.52 18.67
C ARG A 261 11.46 -0.96 19.55
N THR A 262 10.50 -1.69 18.98
CA THR A 262 9.26 -2.08 19.66
C THR A 262 9.48 -3.07 20.80
N THR A 263 10.58 -3.82 20.76
CA THR A 263 11.04 -4.77 21.78
C THR A 263 12.55 -4.94 21.71
N THR A 264 13.19 -5.11 22.87
CA THR A 264 14.64 -5.31 23.00
C THR A 264 15.05 -6.78 23.08
N TYR A 265 14.09 -7.71 23.12
CA TYR A 265 14.35 -9.12 23.47
C TYR A 265 13.73 -10.15 22.51
N ASP A 266 13.04 -9.69 21.46
CA ASP A 266 12.40 -10.59 20.49
C ASP A 266 12.94 -10.30 19.10
N ASP A 267 13.67 -11.28 18.56
CA ASP A 267 14.28 -11.21 17.24
C ASP A 267 13.24 -11.30 16.11
N ASN A 268 11.98 -11.65 16.42
CA ASN A 268 10.90 -11.81 15.45
C ASN A 268 9.81 -10.74 15.56
N ALA A 269 10.20 -9.49 15.81
CA ALA A 269 9.30 -8.38 16.10
C ALA A 269 8.97 -7.49 14.89
N ILE A 270 8.95 -8.06 13.68
CA ILE A 270 8.72 -7.35 12.40
C ILE A 270 7.60 -6.31 12.54
N THR A 271 7.86 -5.09 12.08
CA THR A 271 6.79 -4.09 11.91
C THR A 271 6.07 -4.38 10.60
N ASN A 272 4.89 -4.99 10.69
CA ASN A 272 4.17 -5.52 9.54
C ASN A 272 3.43 -4.42 8.76
N ALA A 273 2.83 -3.45 9.46
CA ALA A 273 2.10 -2.35 8.86
C ALA A 273 2.16 -1.08 9.69
N ILE A 274 2.12 0.07 9.01
CA ILE A 274 2.04 1.39 9.63
C ILE A 274 0.88 2.17 9.01
N GLU A 275 0.10 2.83 9.85
CA GLU A 275 -0.97 3.74 9.44
C GLU A 275 -0.79 5.09 10.15
N ILE A 276 -0.75 6.19 9.39
CA ILE A 276 -0.68 7.56 9.91
C ILE A 276 -2.06 8.21 9.80
N TYR A 277 -2.55 8.83 10.87
CA TYR A 277 -3.86 9.47 10.90
C TYR A 277 -3.89 10.73 11.78
N ASP A 278 -4.89 11.57 11.53
CA ASP A 278 -5.14 12.74 12.38
C ASP A 278 -6.00 12.34 13.57
N SER A 279 -5.59 12.79 14.75
CA SER A 279 -6.35 12.64 15.98
C SER A 279 -7.55 13.58 16.00
N LEU A 280 -8.68 13.13 16.55
CA LEU A 280 -9.88 13.97 16.73
C LEU A 280 -9.64 15.18 17.63
N ARG A 281 -8.60 15.14 18.48
CA ARG A 281 -8.24 16.22 19.40
C ARG A 281 -7.19 17.18 18.83
N GLY A 282 -6.83 16.99 17.55
CA GLY A 282 -5.69 17.64 16.91
C GLY A 282 -4.40 16.84 17.12
N GLY A 283 -3.45 17.01 16.19
CA GLY A 283 -2.20 16.26 16.14
C GLY A 283 -2.24 15.07 15.17
N VAL A 284 -1.06 14.58 14.83
CA VAL A 284 -0.86 13.45 13.92
C VAL A 284 -0.35 12.28 14.75
N HIS A 285 -0.98 11.13 14.63
CA HIS A 285 -0.57 9.89 15.29
C HIS A 285 -0.22 8.84 14.24
N PHE A 286 0.49 7.80 14.65
CA PHE A 286 0.59 6.58 13.84
C PHE A 286 0.38 5.34 14.68
N MET A 287 -0.14 4.30 14.03
CA MET A 287 -0.23 2.95 14.57
C MET A 287 0.79 2.06 13.88
N ALA A 288 1.48 1.23 14.65
CA ALA A 288 2.36 0.17 14.19
C ALA A 288 1.79 -1.19 14.58
N SER A 289 1.51 -2.02 13.58
CA SER A 289 1.18 -3.44 13.73
C SER A 289 2.47 -4.25 13.75
N ASN A 290 2.64 -5.10 14.75
CA ASN A 290 3.87 -5.85 14.93
C ASN A 290 3.62 -7.36 15.05
N ASN A 291 4.62 -8.10 14.59
CA ASN A 291 4.66 -9.54 14.66
C ASN A 291 4.79 -10.07 16.11
N ASP A 292 5.21 -9.22 17.05
CA ASP A 292 5.28 -9.53 18.49
C ASP A 292 3.90 -9.52 19.21
N CYS A 293 2.83 -9.67 18.43
CA CYS A 293 1.43 -9.60 18.84
C CYS A 293 0.99 -8.22 19.36
N GLY A 294 1.77 -7.17 19.11
CA GLY A 294 1.49 -5.81 19.58
C GLY A 294 0.90 -4.89 18.51
N LEU A 295 -0.01 -4.02 18.94
CA LEU A 295 -0.40 -2.80 18.23
C LEU A 295 -0.01 -1.59 19.09
N ARG A 296 0.81 -0.71 18.55
CA ARG A 296 1.32 0.47 19.27
C ARG A 296 0.88 1.74 18.57
N GLU A 297 0.29 2.65 19.34
CA GLU A 297 -0.03 4.00 18.88
C GLU A 297 1.02 4.98 19.42
N TYR A 298 1.50 5.86 18.57
CA TYR A 298 2.43 6.91 18.91
C TYR A 298 1.87 8.28 18.51
N ASP A 299 2.13 9.27 19.35
CA ASP A 299 2.00 10.69 18.98
C ASP A 299 3.22 11.12 18.14
N MET A 300 3.02 11.87 17.07
CA MET A 300 4.10 12.33 16.18
C MET A 300 4.72 13.68 16.57
N GLU A 301 4.18 14.37 17.59
CA GLU A 301 4.78 15.60 18.10
C GLU A 301 5.95 15.31 19.05
N ARG A 302 5.78 14.33 19.95
CA ARG A 302 6.75 13.96 21.00
C ARG A 302 7.27 12.53 20.87
N PHE A 303 6.81 11.77 19.86
CA PHE A 303 7.19 10.38 19.61
C PHE A 303 6.98 9.46 20.81
N GLN A 304 5.95 9.72 21.62
CA GLN A 304 5.62 8.92 22.79
C GLN A 304 4.56 7.87 22.46
N ILE A 305 4.70 6.69 23.06
CA ILE A 305 3.67 5.65 23.01
C ILE A 305 2.45 6.14 23.79
N LEU A 306 1.31 6.21 23.11
CA LEU A 306 0.01 6.53 23.70
C LEU A 306 -0.70 5.26 24.16
N ASN A 307 -0.71 4.24 23.30
CA ASN A 307 -1.38 2.97 23.56
C ASN A 307 -0.50 1.79 23.12
N HIS A 308 -0.61 0.68 23.85
CA HIS A 308 -0.01 -0.59 23.49
C HIS A 308 -1.00 -1.72 23.79
N PHE A 309 -1.65 -2.21 22.74
CA PHE A 309 -2.59 -3.32 22.82
C PHE A 309 -1.88 -4.62 22.42
N ARG A 310 -2.18 -5.71 23.11
CA ARG A 310 -1.62 -7.04 22.82
C ARG A 310 -2.73 -8.00 22.44
N TYR A 311 -2.45 -8.80 21.42
CA TYR A 311 -3.36 -9.80 20.87
C TYR A 311 -2.78 -11.21 21.09
N PRO A 312 -3.58 -12.28 20.91
CA PRO A 312 -3.10 -13.65 21.10
C PRO A 312 -2.25 -14.17 19.93
N TRP A 313 -2.08 -13.38 18.88
CA TRP A 313 -1.37 -13.75 17.65
C TRP A 313 -0.65 -12.52 17.04
N PRO A 314 0.39 -12.74 16.20
CA PRO A 314 1.06 -11.71 15.42
C PRO A 314 0.11 -10.82 14.62
N VAL A 315 0.22 -9.50 14.76
CA VAL A 315 -0.66 -8.55 14.05
C VAL A 315 -0.04 -8.21 12.70
N ASN A 316 -0.70 -8.59 11.62
CA ASN A 316 -0.21 -8.36 10.25
C ASN A 316 -0.66 -7.01 9.71
N HIS A 317 -1.88 -6.57 10.03
CA HIS A 317 -2.38 -5.28 9.56
C HIS A 317 -3.49 -4.76 10.47
N THR A 318 -3.56 -3.43 10.59
CA THR A 318 -4.65 -2.71 11.23
C THR A 318 -5.17 -1.61 10.33
N SER A 319 -6.46 -1.29 10.46
CA SER A 319 -7.02 -0.09 9.86
C SER A 319 -7.97 0.62 10.82
N LEU A 320 -7.90 1.95 10.87
CA LEU A 320 -8.71 2.78 11.74
C LEU A 320 -9.98 3.27 11.04
N SER A 321 -11.12 3.21 11.73
CA SER A 321 -12.36 3.78 11.23
C SER A 321 -12.23 5.30 10.99
N PRO A 322 -12.97 5.90 10.04
CA PRO A 322 -12.92 7.33 9.76
C PRO A 322 -13.24 8.20 10.99
N ASP A 323 -14.12 7.70 11.88
CA ASP A 323 -14.49 8.36 13.13
C ASP A 323 -13.52 8.09 14.29
N ARG A 324 -12.43 7.33 14.06
CA ARG A 324 -11.36 7.02 15.02
C ARG A 324 -11.81 6.25 16.26
N ARG A 325 -12.95 5.54 16.18
CA ARG A 325 -13.51 4.79 17.31
C ARG A 325 -13.23 3.30 17.26
N LEU A 326 -13.07 2.75 16.07
CA LEU A 326 -12.94 1.32 15.84
C LEU A 326 -11.66 1.03 15.09
N ILE A 327 -10.99 -0.05 15.47
CA ILE A 327 -9.85 -0.59 14.72
C ILE A 327 -10.24 -1.98 14.22
N ALA A 328 -10.06 -2.22 12.93
CA ALA A 328 -10.06 -3.57 12.38
C ALA A 328 -8.63 -4.13 12.53
N VAL A 329 -8.48 -5.27 13.19
CA VAL A 329 -7.20 -5.92 13.48
C VAL A 329 -7.19 -7.30 12.85
N VAL A 330 -6.18 -7.57 12.03
CA VAL A 330 -5.98 -8.87 11.38
C VAL A 330 -4.54 -9.36 11.53
N GLY A 331 -4.35 -10.67 11.49
CA GLY A 331 -3.06 -11.28 11.77
C GLY A 331 -3.03 -12.78 11.51
N ASP A 332 -2.17 -13.47 12.26
CA ASP A 332 -1.95 -14.92 12.16
C ASP A 332 -3.07 -15.72 12.84
N HIS A 333 -4.30 -15.47 12.38
CA HIS A 333 -5.51 -16.10 12.84
C HIS A 333 -6.58 -16.02 11.73
N LEU A 334 -7.52 -16.98 11.76
CA LEU A 334 -8.63 -17.05 10.82
C LEU A 334 -9.57 -15.85 10.94
N ASP A 335 -9.89 -15.53 12.19
CA ASP A 335 -10.82 -14.46 12.51
C ASP A 335 -10.12 -13.10 12.59
N GLY A 336 -10.78 -12.08 12.05
CA GLY A 336 -10.43 -10.69 12.30
C GLY A 336 -11.15 -10.14 13.54
N LEU A 337 -10.58 -9.12 14.16
CA LEU A 337 -11.16 -8.46 15.33
C LEU A 337 -11.60 -7.03 14.98
N LEU A 338 -12.75 -6.63 15.51
CA LEU A 338 -13.17 -5.24 15.58
C LEU A 338 -13.05 -4.79 17.04
N VAL A 339 -12.19 -3.81 17.30
CA VAL A 339 -11.84 -3.39 18.66
C VAL A 339 -12.11 -1.90 18.88
N ASP A 340 -12.33 -1.53 20.15
CA ASP A 340 -12.42 -0.13 20.57
C ASP A 340 -11.04 0.53 20.50
N ALA A 341 -10.93 1.65 19.79
CA ALA A 341 -9.65 2.33 19.58
C ALA A 341 -9.05 2.95 20.86
N GLN A 342 -9.87 3.25 21.87
CA GLN A 342 -9.40 3.92 23.10
C GLN A 342 -8.84 2.93 24.12
N ASN A 343 -9.35 1.71 24.16
CA ASN A 343 -9.00 0.74 25.19
C ASN A 343 -8.57 -0.64 24.64
N GLY A 344 -8.61 -0.84 23.33
CA GLY A 344 -8.16 -2.06 22.66
C GLY A 344 -9.04 -3.28 22.89
N LYS A 345 -10.20 -3.15 23.57
CA LYS A 345 -11.07 -4.29 23.83
C LYS A 345 -11.81 -4.71 22.57
N THR A 346 -11.88 -6.02 22.36
CA THR A 346 -12.69 -6.62 21.31
C THR A 346 -14.16 -6.31 21.52
N ILE A 347 -14.76 -5.67 20.52
CA ILE A 347 -16.20 -5.39 20.43
C ILE A 347 -16.89 -6.54 19.70
N SER A 348 -16.29 -7.00 18.60
CA SER A 348 -16.80 -8.11 17.80
C SER A 348 -15.67 -8.82 17.07
N THR A 349 -15.99 -10.01 16.58
CA THR A 349 -15.13 -10.83 15.74
C THR A 349 -15.79 -10.99 14.37
N VAL A 350 -15.00 -10.98 13.29
CA VAL A 350 -15.46 -11.34 11.94
C VAL A 350 -14.92 -12.72 11.58
N VAL A 351 -15.85 -13.65 11.34
CA VAL A 351 -15.57 -15.07 11.15
C VAL A 351 -15.88 -15.48 9.71
N GLY A 352 -15.02 -16.29 9.12
CA GLY A 352 -15.32 -17.01 7.88
C GLY A 352 -14.16 -17.11 6.90
N HIS A 353 -13.09 -16.33 7.06
CA HIS A 353 -11.84 -16.60 6.34
C HIS A 353 -11.27 -17.96 6.74
N LEU A 354 -10.56 -18.59 5.80
CA LEU A 354 -10.03 -19.96 5.97
C LEU A 354 -8.50 -20.01 6.13
N ASP A 355 -7.84 -18.86 6.19
CA ASP A 355 -6.41 -18.72 6.45
C ASP A 355 -6.13 -17.36 7.13
N TYR A 356 -4.87 -16.92 7.20
CA TYR A 356 -4.45 -15.69 7.87
C TYR A 356 -4.65 -14.45 7.01
N SER A 357 -4.99 -13.35 7.67
CA SER A 357 -5.25 -12.07 7.01
C SER A 357 -4.05 -11.12 7.08
N PHE A 358 -3.83 -10.39 5.99
CA PHE A 358 -2.66 -9.52 5.78
C PHE A 358 -3.00 -8.10 5.35
N ALA A 359 -4.27 -7.82 5.08
CA ALA A 359 -4.72 -6.50 4.69
C ALA A 359 -6.07 -6.20 5.32
N THR A 360 -6.27 -4.94 5.70
CA THR A 360 -7.58 -4.42 6.06
C THR A 360 -7.66 -2.94 5.72
N ALA A 361 -8.85 -2.46 5.35
CA ALA A 361 -9.10 -1.05 5.09
C ALA A 361 -10.55 -0.70 5.40
N TRP A 362 -10.77 0.52 5.91
CA TRP A 362 -12.10 1.07 6.10
C TRP A 362 -12.58 1.83 4.88
N HIS A 363 -13.85 1.66 4.55
CA HIS A 363 -14.54 2.56 3.64
C HIS A 363 -14.75 3.93 4.35
N PRO A 364 -14.63 5.06 3.63
CA PRO A 364 -14.76 6.40 4.22
C PRO A 364 -16.14 6.71 4.84
N ASP A 365 -17.18 5.93 4.53
CA ASP A 365 -18.49 6.03 5.20
C ASP A 365 -18.51 5.54 6.66
N GLY A 366 -17.45 4.85 7.10
CA GLY A 366 -17.30 4.30 8.44
C GLY A 366 -18.27 3.16 8.79
N ARG A 367 -18.99 2.61 7.81
CA ARG A 367 -19.92 1.48 8.01
C ARG A 367 -19.37 0.18 7.51
N THR A 368 -18.57 0.22 6.46
CA THR A 368 -17.98 -0.97 5.86
C THR A 368 -16.46 -0.96 5.97
N PHE A 369 -15.90 -2.17 6.07
CA PHE A 369 -14.47 -2.38 6.00
C PHE A 369 -14.20 -3.71 5.28
N ALA A 370 -12.99 -3.87 4.80
CA ALA A 370 -12.57 -5.06 4.08
C ALA A 370 -11.40 -5.75 4.77
N THR A 371 -11.28 -7.06 4.56
CA THR A 371 -10.17 -7.91 5.01
C THR A 371 -9.65 -8.73 3.85
N GLY A 372 -8.34 -8.76 3.67
CA GLY A 372 -7.63 -9.51 2.64
C GLY A 372 -6.87 -10.68 3.26
N ASN A 373 -6.93 -11.84 2.62
CA ASN A 373 -6.54 -13.09 3.25
C ASN A 373 -5.72 -14.01 2.33
N GLN A 374 -4.98 -14.91 2.97
CA GLN A 374 -4.18 -15.95 2.34
C GLN A 374 -5.04 -16.99 1.59
N ASP A 375 -6.31 -17.14 1.96
CA ASP A 375 -7.35 -17.96 1.30
C ASP A 375 -7.79 -17.43 -0.08
N LYS A 376 -7.04 -16.47 -0.65
CA LYS A 376 -7.27 -15.84 -1.96
C LYS A 376 -8.55 -14.98 -2.04
N THR A 377 -9.14 -14.63 -0.90
CA THR A 377 -10.33 -13.77 -0.87
C THR A 377 -10.10 -12.44 -0.16
N CYS A 378 -10.83 -11.45 -0.64
CA CYS A 378 -11.15 -10.23 0.08
C CYS A 378 -12.60 -10.29 0.54
N ARG A 379 -12.87 -10.16 1.84
CA ARG A 379 -14.22 -10.11 2.39
C ARG A 379 -14.57 -8.68 2.80
N VAL A 380 -15.75 -8.22 2.45
CA VAL A 380 -16.29 -6.91 2.84
C VAL A 380 -17.34 -7.10 3.92
N TRP A 381 -17.23 -6.35 4.99
CA TRP A 381 -18.06 -6.45 6.19
C TRP A 381 -18.84 -5.16 6.41
N ASP A 382 -20.03 -5.28 6.98
CA ASP A 382 -20.84 -4.15 7.45
C ASP A 382 -20.98 -4.24 8.97
N ILE A 383 -20.57 -3.20 9.69
CA ILE A 383 -20.61 -3.19 11.17
C ILE A 383 -22.02 -3.35 11.74
N ARG A 384 -23.06 -3.11 10.94
CA ARG A 384 -24.46 -3.31 11.33
C ARG A 384 -24.86 -4.79 11.34
N ASN A 385 -24.13 -5.64 10.61
CA ASN A 385 -24.31 -7.08 10.58
C ASN A 385 -22.99 -7.81 10.26
N LEU A 386 -22.25 -8.17 11.30
CA LEU A 386 -20.95 -8.86 11.19
C LEU A 386 -21.06 -10.39 11.11
N SER A 387 -22.28 -10.95 11.13
CA SER A 387 -22.47 -12.41 11.07
C SER A 387 -22.14 -12.99 9.70
N LEU A 388 -22.20 -12.17 8.64
CA LEU A 388 -21.93 -12.57 7.27
C LEU A 388 -21.28 -11.40 6.50
N PRO A 389 -20.34 -11.66 5.59
CA PRO A 389 -19.80 -10.63 4.72
C PRO A 389 -20.85 -10.15 3.70
N VAL A 390 -20.80 -8.87 3.35
CA VAL A 390 -21.60 -8.26 2.28
C VAL A 390 -21.13 -8.73 0.91
N ALA A 391 -19.82 -8.94 0.76
CA ALA A 391 -19.21 -9.45 -0.46
C ALA A 391 -18.01 -10.35 -0.14
N ILE A 392 -17.84 -11.40 -0.94
CA ILE A 392 -16.67 -12.28 -0.94
C ILE A 392 -16.07 -12.19 -2.35
N LEU A 393 -14.89 -11.59 -2.43
CA LEU A 393 -14.25 -11.21 -3.68
C LEU A 393 -13.01 -12.08 -3.89
N LYS A 394 -13.04 -12.93 -4.92
CA LYS A 394 -11.95 -13.86 -5.22
C LYS A 394 -10.84 -13.19 -6.05
N GLY A 395 -9.60 -13.42 -5.66
CA GLY A 395 -8.41 -13.14 -6.47
C GLY A 395 -8.29 -14.10 -7.67
N ASN A 396 -7.44 -13.74 -8.62
CA ASN A 396 -7.17 -14.53 -9.81
C ASN A 396 -6.00 -15.49 -9.63
N LEU A 397 -4.99 -15.10 -8.86
CA LEU A 397 -3.70 -15.79 -8.72
C LEU A 397 -3.49 -16.30 -7.28
N GLY A 398 -3.60 -15.43 -6.28
CA GLY A 398 -3.21 -15.76 -4.91
C GLY A 398 -3.86 -14.91 -3.83
N ALA A 399 -3.19 -14.85 -2.68
CA ALA A 399 -3.61 -14.12 -1.50
C ALA A 399 -3.93 -12.64 -1.77
N VAL A 400 -4.78 -12.03 -0.94
CA VAL A 400 -4.97 -10.58 -0.97
C VAL A 400 -4.00 -9.92 0.00
N ARG A 401 -3.11 -9.04 -0.50
CA ARG A 401 -2.01 -8.45 0.28
C ARG A 401 -2.14 -6.97 0.55
N SER A 402 -2.96 -6.25 -0.21
CA SER A 402 -3.22 -4.83 0.04
C SER A 402 -4.65 -4.49 -0.35
N ILE A 403 -5.29 -3.64 0.47
CA ILE A 403 -6.62 -3.11 0.20
C ILE A 403 -6.58 -1.62 0.48
N ARG A 404 -7.15 -0.82 -0.42
CA ARG A 404 -7.32 0.63 -0.25
C ARG A 404 -8.70 1.04 -0.73
N PHE A 405 -9.41 1.83 0.07
CA PHE A 405 -10.57 2.56 -0.42
C PHE A 405 -10.10 3.90 -0.99
N SER A 406 -10.74 4.31 -2.09
CA SER A 406 -10.71 5.70 -2.54
C SER A 406 -11.28 6.63 -1.47
N SER A 407 -10.76 7.84 -1.39
CA SER A 407 -11.19 8.86 -0.44
C SER A 407 -12.65 9.27 -0.63
N ASP A 408 -13.13 9.27 -1.87
CA ASP A 408 -14.53 9.50 -2.22
C ASP A 408 -15.44 8.27 -1.96
N GLY A 409 -14.84 7.12 -1.66
CA GLY A 409 -15.52 5.87 -1.38
C GLY A 409 -16.16 5.21 -2.61
N GLU A 410 -15.90 5.66 -3.83
CA GLU A 410 -16.51 5.07 -5.04
C GLU A 410 -15.89 3.73 -5.43
N PHE A 411 -14.63 3.54 -5.06
CA PHE A 411 -13.81 2.42 -5.45
C PHE A 411 -13.05 1.79 -4.29
N MET A 412 -12.87 0.47 -4.38
CA MET A 412 -11.97 -0.31 -3.54
C MET A 412 -10.93 -0.99 -4.43
N VAL A 413 -9.65 -0.70 -4.17
CA VAL A 413 -8.51 -1.32 -4.83
C VAL A 413 -8.04 -2.50 -3.99
N VAL A 414 -7.86 -3.65 -4.63
CA VAL A 414 -7.41 -4.91 -4.02
C VAL A 414 -6.23 -5.42 -4.81
N ALA A 415 -5.09 -5.62 -4.15
CA ALA A 415 -3.87 -6.13 -4.78
C ALA A 415 -3.53 -7.54 -4.31
N GLU A 416 -3.18 -8.38 -5.25
CA GLU A 416 -2.66 -9.74 -5.05
C GLU A 416 -1.16 -9.70 -4.71
N PRO A 417 -0.47 -10.84 -4.42
CA PRO A 417 0.98 -10.84 -4.25
C PRO A 417 1.71 -10.38 -5.52
N ALA A 418 1.17 -10.72 -6.69
CA ALA A 418 1.76 -10.48 -7.99
C ALA A 418 0.67 -10.31 -9.05
N ASP A 419 1.06 -9.71 -10.17
CA ASP A 419 0.38 -9.70 -11.48
C ASP A 419 -0.98 -8.98 -11.58
N PHE A 420 -1.81 -9.02 -10.54
CA PHE A 420 -3.18 -8.54 -10.58
C PHE A 420 -3.49 -7.48 -9.52
N VAL A 421 -4.08 -6.39 -9.99
CA VAL A 421 -4.76 -5.40 -9.14
C VAL A 421 -6.19 -5.26 -9.62
N HIS A 422 -7.13 -5.30 -8.69
CA HIS A 422 -8.56 -5.21 -8.95
C HIS A 422 -9.11 -3.89 -8.41
N VAL A 423 -9.95 -3.22 -9.19
CA VAL A 423 -10.69 -2.04 -8.75
C VAL A 423 -12.19 -2.35 -8.79
N TYR A 424 -12.80 -2.43 -7.62
CA TYR A 424 -14.22 -2.73 -7.43
C TYR A 424 -15.03 -1.45 -7.25
N SER A 425 -16.20 -1.37 -7.89
CA SER A 425 -17.15 -0.28 -7.62
C SER A 425 -17.95 -0.57 -6.36
N THR A 426 -17.86 0.32 -5.37
CA THR A 426 -18.62 0.21 -4.11
C THR A 426 -20.12 0.45 -4.36
N LYS A 427 -20.46 1.40 -5.25
CA LYS A 427 -21.83 1.73 -5.67
C LYS A 427 -22.55 0.58 -6.36
N ALA A 428 -21.81 -0.34 -6.97
CA ALA A 428 -22.34 -1.54 -7.60
C ALA A 428 -22.32 -2.76 -6.66
N ASP A 429 -22.32 -2.55 -5.34
CA ASP A 429 -22.19 -3.60 -4.32
C ASP A 429 -20.98 -4.52 -4.56
N TYR A 430 -19.87 -3.96 -5.05
CA TYR A 430 -18.66 -4.70 -5.42
C TYR A 430 -18.83 -5.73 -6.54
N LYS A 431 -19.97 -5.74 -7.25
CA LYS A 431 -20.28 -6.72 -8.33
C LYS A 431 -19.53 -6.43 -9.63
N ARG A 432 -19.11 -5.18 -9.83
CA ARG A 432 -18.45 -4.70 -11.04
C ARG A 432 -16.98 -4.41 -10.77
N ARG A 433 -16.09 -4.97 -11.59
CA ARG A 433 -14.63 -4.95 -11.37
C ARG A 433 -13.85 -4.58 -12.63
N GLN A 434 -12.89 -3.68 -12.47
CA GLN A 434 -11.76 -3.54 -13.38
C GLN A 434 -10.63 -4.46 -12.92
N GLU A 435 -10.05 -5.19 -13.86
CA GLU A 435 -8.86 -6.01 -13.66
C GLU A 435 -7.66 -5.33 -14.35
N ILE A 436 -6.60 -5.10 -13.60
CA ILE A 436 -5.32 -4.58 -14.09
C ILE A 436 -4.35 -5.76 -14.09
N ASP A 437 -3.90 -6.14 -15.28
CA ASP A 437 -3.14 -7.36 -15.57
C ASP A 437 -1.72 -7.00 -16.07
N PHE A 438 -0.71 -7.41 -15.32
CA PHE A 438 0.72 -7.25 -15.59
C PHE A 438 1.51 -8.43 -15.00
N PHE A 439 2.84 -8.44 -15.12
CA PHE A 439 3.70 -9.51 -14.61
C PHE A 439 4.70 -8.99 -13.58
N GLY A 440 4.84 -9.72 -12.47
CA GLY A 440 5.81 -9.44 -11.42
C GLY A 440 5.16 -9.27 -10.05
N GLU A 441 5.97 -9.39 -9.01
CA GLU A 441 5.51 -9.20 -7.64
C GLU A 441 5.12 -7.74 -7.42
N ILE A 442 4.04 -7.53 -6.68
CA ILE A 442 3.62 -6.19 -6.29
C ILE A 442 4.44 -5.81 -5.06
N SER A 443 4.92 -4.58 -4.98
CA SER A 443 5.60 -4.04 -3.80
C SER A 443 4.70 -3.17 -2.94
N GLY A 444 3.72 -2.55 -3.59
CA GLY A 444 2.62 -1.86 -2.97
C GLY A 444 1.75 -1.16 -3.99
N VAL A 445 0.56 -0.78 -3.52
CA VAL A 445 -0.41 0.00 -4.28
C VAL A 445 -0.80 1.23 -3.48
N ALA A 446 -0.92 2.37 -4.16
CA ALA A 446 -1.30 3.63 -3.54
C ALA A 446 -2.23 4.42 -4.45
N LEU A 447 -3.34 4.87 -3.88
CA LEU A 447 -4.15 5.94 -4.46
C LEU A 447 -3.57 7.27 -3.99
N SER A 448 -3.52 8.25 -4.89
CA SER A 448 -3.30 9.63 -4.49
C SER A 448 -4.43 10.12 -3.59
N PRO A 449 -4.19 11.06 -2.66
CA PRO A 449 -5.24 11.52 -1.74
C PRO A 449 -6.47 12.16 -2.40
N ASP A 450 -6.36 12.56 -3.67
CA ASP A 450 -7.45 13.09 -4.50
C ASP A 450 -8.12 12.01 -5.39
N ASP A 451 -7.72 10.75 -5.26
CA ASP A 451 -8.14 9.59 -6.06
C ASP A 451 -7.85 9.70 -7.56
N GLU A 452 -7.10 10.71 -8.01
CA GLU A 452 -6.86 10.95 -9.44
C GLU A 452 -5.80 10.03 -10.05
N SER A 453 -4.90 9.48 -9.23
CA SER A 453 -3.84 8.59 -9.66
C SER A 453 -3.76 7.34 -8.79
N LEU A 454 -3.58 6.20 -9.45
CA LEU A 454 -3.28 4.91 -8.84
C LEU A 454 -1.86 4.50 -9.24
N TYR A 455 -1.03 4.23 -8.24
CA TYR A 455 0.34 3.77 -8.39
C TYR A 455 0.47 2.31 -7.99
N ILE A 456 1.21 1.53 -8.80
CA ILE A 456 1.49 0.12 -8.55
C ILE A 456 3.00 -0.08 -8.73
N GLY A 457 3.69 -0.40 -7.64
CA GLY A 457 5.12 -0.71 -7.72
C GLY A 457 5.33 -2.19 -8.03
N ILE A 458 6.08 -2.49 -9.08
CA ILE A 458 6.40 -3.85 -9.52
C ILE A 458 7.85 -4.16 -9.14
N TRP A 459 8.03 -5.26 -8.42
CA TRP A 459 9.31 -5.89 -8.21
C TRP A 459 9.45 -7.08 -9.17
N ASP A 460 10.42 -6.97 -10.06
CA ASP A 460 10.81 -8.03 -10.98
C ASP A 460 12.30 -7.88 -11.31
N ARG A 461 12.99 -8.97 -11.62
CA ARG A 461 14.43 -8.95 -11.91
C ARG A 461 14.74 -8.06 -13.11
N THR A 462 13.89 -8.12 -14.12
CA THR A 462 14.08 -7.40 -15.38
C THR A 462 13.16 -6.20 -15.42
N TYR A 463 11.86 -6.41 -15.22
CA TYR A 463 10.77 -5.46 -15.46
C TYR A 463 10.33 -4.63 -14.23
N ALA A 464 11.14 -4.57 -13.17
CA ALA A 464 10.86 -3.71 -12.02
C ALA A 464 10.58 -2.27 -12.47
N SER A 465 9.45 -1.73 -12.02
CA SER A 465 8.90 -0.47 -12.49
C SER A 465 7.90 0.14 -11.50
N LEU A 466 7.52 1.39 -11.74
CA LEU A 466 6.34 2.01 -11.15
C LEU A 466 5.30 2.30 -12.24
N LEU A 467 4.16 1.63 -12.18
CA LEU A 467 3.00 1.93 -13.02
C LEU A 467 2.19 3.07 -12.42
N GLN A 468 1.71 3.97 -13.28
CA GLN A 468 0.74 5.01 -12.97
C GLN A 468 -0.50 4.84 -13.86
N TYR A 469 -1.65 4.85 -13.22
CA TYR A 469 -2.95 4.94 -13.85
C TYR A 469 -3.65 6.21 -13.39
N ASN A 470 -4.47 6.81 -14.25
CA ASN A 470 -5.28 7.98 -13.92
C ASN A 470 -6.76 7.61 -13.89
N LYS A 471 -7.50 8.21 -12.94
CA LYS A 471 -8.95 8.03 -12.85
C LYS A 471 -9.61 8.51 -14.14
N ARG A 472 -10.51 7.67 -14.67
CA ARG A 472 -11.28 7.99 -15.86
C ARG A 472 -12.46 8.86 -15.47
N HIS A 473 -12.48 10.06 -16.02
CA HIS A 473 -13.63 10.94 -15.94
C HIS A 473 -14.53 10.67 -17.14
N ASN A 474 -15.69 10.04 -16.91
CA ASN A 474 -16.73 10.00 -17.92
C ASN A 474 -17.39 11.38 -17.99
N TYR A 475 -16.74 12.32 -18.69
CA TYR A 475 -17.47 13.46 -19.22
C TYR A 475 -18.50 12.89 -20.19
N GLY A 476 -19.77 12.88 -19.76
CA GLY A 476 -20.86 12.23 -20.48
C GLY A 476 -20.79 12.54 -21.98
N ASP A 477 -20.69 11.47 -22.76
CA ASP A 477 -20.91 11.52 -24.19
C ASP A 477 -22.33 12.05 -24.42
N GLY A 478 -22.45 13.22 -25.08
CA GLY A 478 -23.72 13.70 -25.59
C GLY A 478 -24.56 14.67 -24.73
N SER A 479 -23.98 15.64 -24.03
CA SER A 479 -24.69 16.92 -23.88
C SER A 479 -23.88 18.06 -24.48
N SER A 480 -24.52 18.79 -25.38
CA SER A 480 -24.09 20.08 -25.92
C SER A 480 -23.72 21.12 -24.84
N GLN A 481 -23.85 20.80 -23.55
CA GLN A 481 -23.39 21.60 -22.42
C GLN A 481 -21.89 21.45 -22.11
N GLY A 482 -21.24 20.30 -22.35
CA GLY A 482 -19.80 20.14 -22.07
C GLY A 482 -18.91 20.93 -23.04
N VAL A 483 -19.25 20.84 -24.33
CA VAL A 483 -18.65 21.69 -25.36
C VAL A 483 -19.10 23.13 -25.18
N ALA A 484 -20.36 23.41 -24.81
CA ALA A 484 -20.77 24.79 -24.51
C ALA A 484 -20.09 25.36 -23.27
N LEU A 485 -19.73 24.58 -22.24
CA LEU A 485 -18.99 25.05 -21.06
C LEU A 485 -17.53 25.33 -21.40
N MET A 486 -16.85 24.48 -22.18
CA MET A 486 -15.50 24.79 -22.67
C MET A 486 -15.50 25.94 -23.69
N THR A 487 -16.52 26.04 -24.54
CA THR A 487 -16.64 27.11 -25.54
C THR A 487 -17.08 28.42 -24.87
N LYS A 488 -17.90 28.36 -23.82
CA LYS A 488 -18.27 29.50 -22.97
C LYS A 488 -17.10 29.91 -22.08
N TRP A 489 -16.30 28.99 -21.54
CA TRP A 489 -15.08 29.32 -20.81
C TRP A 489 -14.01 29.92 -21.73
N LYS A 490 -13.81 29.38 -22.94
CA LYS A 490 -12.95 30.00 -23.97
C LYS A 490 -13.50 31.34 -24.46
N SER A 491 -14.82 31.48 -24.61
CA SER A 491 -15.50 32.73 -25.00
C SER A 491 -15.43 33.77 -23.88
N ASP A 492 -15.60 33.39 -22.63
CA ASP A 492 -15.58 34.26 -21.46
C ASP A 492 -14.13 34.65 -21.13
N CYS A 493 -13.15 33.76 -21.31
CA CYS A 493 -11.73 34.12 -21.28
C CYS A 493 -11.35 35.04 -22.44
N CYS A 494 -11.83 34.81 -23.67
CA CYS A 494 -11.61 35.71 -24.80
C CYS A 494 -12.34 37.05 -24.65
N SER A 495 -13.53 37.07 -24.04
CA SER A 495 -14.30 38.27 -23.73
C SER A 495 -13.67 39.04 -22.58
N ALA A 496 -13.13 38.36 -21.55
CA ALA A 496 -12.34 38.98 -20.49
C ALA A 496 -11.04 39.59 -21.05
N TYR A 497 -10.35 38.89 -21.95
CA TYR A 497 -9.18 39.42 -22.67
C TYR A 497 -9.51 40.61 -23.59
N LYS A 498 -10.72 40.61 -24.20
CA LYS A 498 -11.22 41.73 -25.01
C LYS A 498 -11.73 42.90 -24.16
N PHE A 499 -12.33 42.63 -22.99
CA PHE A 499 -12.73 43.65 -22.01
C PHE A 499 -11.49 44.29 -21.37
N GLU A 500 -10.44 43.54 -21.08
CA GLU A 500 -9.16 44.08 -20.63
C GLU A 500 -8.47 44.89 -21.73
N ARG A 501 -8.52 44.48 -23.01
CA ARG A 501 -8.03 45.31 -24.11
C ARG A 501 -8.87 46.58 -24.32
N ALA A 502 -10.19 46.53 -24.19
CA ALA A 502 -11.05 47.70 -24.33
C ALA A 502 -10.91 48.64 -23.12
N ALA A 503 -10.82 48.12 -21.90
CA ALA A 503 -10.57 48.89 -20.69
C ALA A 503 -9.17 49.50 -20.67
N CYS A 504 -8.15 48.79 -21.19
CA CYS A 504 -6.79 49.31 -21.31
C CYS A 504 -6.68 50.38 -22.42
N VAL A 505 -7.43 50.25 -23.53
CA VAL A 505 -7.51 51.31 -24.57
C VAL A 505 -8.31 52.53 -24.08
N GLN A 506 -9.33 52.36 -23.23
CA GLN A 506 -10.05 53.47 -22.60
C GLN A 506 -9.24 54.14 -21.48
N MET A 507 -8.42 53.38 -20.73
CA MET A 507 -7.55 53.91 -19.66
C MET A 507 -6.28 54.59 -20.19
N VAL A 508 -5.80 54.28 -21.39
CA VAL A 508 -4.65 54.98 -21.99
C VAL A 508 -5.05 56.35 -22.57
N ALA A 509 -6.35 56.65 -22.70
CA ALA A 509 -6.83 57.97 -23.14
C ALA A 509 -7.08 58.97 -21.98
N ASN A 510 -7.05 58.53 -20.72
CA ASN A 510 -7.23 59.42 -19.57
C ASN A 510 -6.27 59.08 -18.44
N SER A 511 -5.56 60.11 -17.99
CA SER A 511 -4.71 60.19 -16.80
C SER A 511 -3.31 59.54 -16.90
N ALA A 512 -2.35 60.42 -17.14
CA ALA A 512 -0.97 60.25 -16.72
C ALA A 512 -0.90 60.07 -15.20
N GLN A 513 -0.54 58.88 -14.71
CA GLN A 513 0.18 58.72 -13.44
C GLN A 513 0.67 57.27 -13.22
N ARG A 514 1.99 57.13 -13.17
CA ARG A 514 2.83 56.04 -12.60
C ARG A 514 2.33 54.60 -12.75
N ILE A 515 2.76 53.95 -13.84
CA ILE A 515 2.83 52.49 -13.92
C ILE A 515 4.19 52.03 -13.35
N ASN A 516 4.15 51.03 -12.46
CA ASN A 516 5.30 50.47 -11.75
C ASN A 516 6.21 49.69 -12.72
N LEU A 517 7.51 50.00 -12.74
CA LEU A 517 8.49 49.50 -13.73
C LEU A 517 8.59 47.96 -13.78
N SER A 518 8.22 47.30 -12.68
CA SER A 518 8.19 45.84 -12.51
C SER A 518 7.14 45.14 -13.37
N VAL A 519 5.99 45.77 -13.63
CA VAL A 519 4.91 45.18 -14.45
C VAL A 519 5.28 45.22 -15.94
N TRP A 520 5.96 46.29 -16.38
CA TRP A 520 6.39 46.43 -17.77
C TRP A 520 7.52 45.45 -18.14
N LEU A 521 8.44 45.18 -17.21
CA LEU A 521 9.49 44.18 -17.38
C LEU A 521 8.94 42.74 -17.43
N ALA A 522 7.91 42.43 -16.63
CA ALA A 522 7.24 41.12 -16.65
C ALA A 522 6.52 40.87 -17.99
N CYS A 523 5.84 41.88 -18.53
CA CYS A 523 5.18 41.76 -19.84
C CYS A 523 6.17 41.59 -21.00
N ARG A 524 7.35 42.24 -20.97
CA ARG A 524 8.39 42.05 -21.99
C ARG A 524 9.05 40.67 -21.93
N TRP A 525 9.24 40.11 -20.73
CA TRP A 525 9.77 38.75 -20.57
C TRP A 525 8.82 37.69 -21.13
N TRP A 526 7.51 37.86 -20.94
CA TRP A 526 6.51 36.94 -21.46
C TRP A 526 6.38 36.98 -22.99
N GLN A 527 6.58 38.15 -23.61
CA GLN A 527 6.60 38.31 -25.06
C GLN A 527 7.81 37.63 -25.73
N ILE A 528 8.96 37.58 -25.05
CA ILE A 528 10.17 36.91 -25.57
C ILE A 528 10.01 35.37 -25.53
N LEU A 529 9.37 34.84 -24.49
CA LEU A 529 9.06 33.40 -24.36
C LEU A 529 8.07 32.88 -25.41
N LEU A 530 7.12 33.71 -25.85
CA LEU A 530 6.15 33.34 -26.90
C LEU A 530 6.75 33.37 -28.31
N LEU A 531 7.82 34.14 -28.55
CA LEU A 531 8.46 34.27 -29.87
C LEU A 531 9.64 33.29 -30.07
N SER A 532 10.17 32.68 -29.01
CA SER A 532 11.27 31.71 -29.09
C SER A 532 10.83 30.27 -29.36
N GLY A 533 9.52 30.00 -29.48
CA GLY A 533 9.01 28.72 -29.97
C GLY A 533 9.37 27.49 -29.14
N THR A 534 9.64 27.64 -27.84
CA THR A 534 9.85 26.51 -26.91
C THR A 534 8.69 26.39 -25.95
N LEU A 535 7.64 25.71 -26.42
CA LEU A 535 6.81 24.75 -25.68
C LEU A 535 5.94 23.95 -26.67
#